data_AF-A0A7S3MTB7-F1
#
_entry.id   AF-A0A7S3MTB7-F1
#
_cell.length_a   1.000
_cell.length_b   1.000
_cell.length_c   1.000
_cell.angle_alpha   90.00
_cell.angle_beta   90.00
_cell.angle_gamma   90.00
#
_symmetry.space_group_name_H-M   'P 1'
#
loop_
_entity.id
_entity.type
_entity.pdbx_description
1 polymer ?
#
loop_
_entity_poly.entity_id
_entity_poly.type
_entity_poly.pdbx_seq_one_letter_code
_entity_poly.pdbx_strand_id
1 'polypeptide(L)'
;MVSIYLVLGIASDDIFVFIDAWKQSAHPSPEVLLGIQKKRKAYAFRRAVCAMAVTSSTISVAFFANIFNPVMPIKSFGIIAGVIISINYFLVVMFMPPATVFFEKRGCCCIRGCWSSSKEYEKPEIGRIEKFFDQKWNYFVYKSRYIILALTVT
;
A
#
# COMPACT_ATOMS: atom_id res chain seq x y z
N MET A 1 11.99 -11.47 18.67
CA MET A 1 10.75 -12.21 18.32
C MET A 1 9.65 -11.27 17.87
N VAL A 2 9.26 -10.26 18.67
CA VAL A 2 8.20 -9.30 18.28
C VAL A 2 8.56 -8.46 17.05
N SER A 3 9.84 -8.16 16.84
CA SER A 3 10.34 -7.35 15.73
C SER A 3 9.98 -7.89 14.36
N ILE A 4 9.98 -9.21 14.18
CA ILE A 4 9.71 -9.82 12.88
C ILE A 4 8.25 -9.68 12.49
N TYR A 5 7.33 -9.82 13.45
CA TYR A 5 5.89 -9.63 13.22
C TYR A 5 5.57 -8.17 12.91
N LEU A 6 6.24 -7.24 13.59
CA LEU A 6 6.08 -5.81 13.36
C LEU A 6 6.53 -5.44 11.94
N VAL A 7 7.74 -5.88 11.55
CA VAL A 7 8.27 -5.67 10.20
C VAL A 7 7.36 -6.29 9.14
N LEU A 8 6.85 -7.51 9.38
CA LEU A 8 5.99 -8.19 8.41
C LEU A 8 4.67 -7.45 8.19
N GLY A 9 4.09 -6.87 9.24
CA GLY A 9 2.91 -6.01 9.13
C GLY A 9 3.18 -4.75 8.29
N ILE A 10 4.27 -4.03 8.58
CA ILE A 10 4.65 -2.83 7.82
C ILE A 10 4.96 -3.17 6.35
N ALA A 11 5.74 -4.22 6.12
CA ALA A 11 6.12 -4.64 4.77
C ALA A 11 4.90 -5.04 3.94
N SER A 12 3.91 -5.69 4.56
CA SER A 12 2.67 -6.02 3.90
C SER A 12 1.84 -4.78 3.53
N ASP A 13 1.82 -3.76 4.38
CA ASP A 13 1.12 -2.49 4.11
C ASP A 13 1.69 -1.79 2.87
N ASP A 14 3.03 -1.65 2.80
CA ASP A 14 3.72 -1.06 1.64
C ASP A 14 3.37 -1.79 0.33
N ILE A 15 3.36 -3.13 0.36
CA ILE A 15 3.01 -3.97 -0.81
C ILE A 15 1.57 -3.73 -1.25
N PHE A 16 0.62 -3.65 -0.32
CA PHE A 16 -0.78 -3.43 -0.65
C PHE A 16 -1.04 -2.03 -1.19
N VAL A 17 -0.45 -1.00 -0.58
CA VAL A 17 -0.54 0.39 -1.07
C VAL A 17 0.00 0.49 -2.49
N PHE A 18 1.12 -0.17 -2.77
CA PHE A 18 1.69 -0.20 -4.11
C PHE A 18 0.76 -0.88 -5.13
N ILE A 19 0.27 -2.08 -4.81
CA ILE A 19 -0.60 -2.86 -5.71
C ILE A 19 -1.90 -2.11 -5.97
N ASP A 20 -2.48 -1.47 -4.96
CA ASP A 20 -3.71 -0.70 -5.10
C ASP A 20 -3.49 0.54 -5.98
N ALA A 21 -2.43 1.31 -5.74
CA ALA A 21 -2.07 2.44 -6.60
C ALA A 21 -1.79 2.03 -8.05
N TRP A 22 -1.16 0.87 -8.25
CA TRP A 22 -0.92 0.30 -9.57
C TRP A 22 -2.24 -0.08 -10.27
N LYS A 23 -3.15 -0.77 -9.56
CA LYS A 23 -4.47 -1.16 -10.08
C LYS A 23 -5.36 0.03 -10.40
N GLN A 24 -5.43 1.04 -9.53
CA GLN A 24 -6.17 2.28 -9.80
C GLN A 24 -5.71 2.96 -11.10
N SER A 25 -4.41 2.86 -11.41
CA SER A 25 -3.86 3.43 -12.64
C SER A 25 -4.18 2.64 -13.92
N ALA A 26 -4.67 1.40 -13.80
CA ALA A 26 -4.97 0.50 -14.91
C ALA A 26 -6.38 0.69 -15.52
N HIS A 27 -7.27 1.48 -14.91
CA HIS A 27 -8.62 1.72 -15.44
C HIS A 27 -8.71 2.90 -16.41
N PRO A 28 -8.54 2.63 -17.70
CA PRO A 28 -9.44 3.17 -18.73
C PRO A 28 -9.68 2.21 -19.91
N SER A 29 -10.80 2.42 -20.60
CA SER A 29 -11.33 1.70 -21.77
C SER A 29 -10.32 1.34 -22.88
N PRO A 30 -10.57 0.27 -23.66
CA PRO A 30 -9.57 -0.35 -24.52
C PRO A 30 -9.40 0.41 -25.84
N GLU A 31 -8.25 0.17 -26.49
CA GLU A 31 -7.95 0.34 -27.92
C GLU A 31 -7.11 1.53 -28.44
N VAL A 32 -7.04 2.73 -27.83
CA VAL A 32 -6.31 3.86 -28.50
C VAL A 32 -5.13 4.50 -27.72
N LEU A 33 -4.90 4.18 -26.44
CA LEU A 33 -3.97 4.96 -25.57
C LEU A 33 -2.75 4.22 -24.99
N LEU A 34 -2.25 3.12 -25.57
CA LEU A 34 -1.12 2.34 -25.01
C LEU A 34 0.13 3.19 -24.63
N GLY A 35 0.45 4.22 -25.41
CA GLY A 35 1.57 5.14 -25.12
C GLY A 35 1.32 6.07 -23.93
N ILE A 36 0.06 6.49 -23.73
CA ILE A 36 -0.35 7.36 -22.62
C ILE A 36 -0.55 6.53 -21.34
N GLN A 37 -1.00 5.28 -21.46
CA GLN A 37 -1.14 4.35 -20.34
C GLN A 37 0.20 4.08 -19.64
N LYS A 38 1.30 3.85 -20.38
CA LYS A 38 2.63 3.67 -19.78
C LYS A 38 3.08 4.90 -18.99
N LYS A 39 2.88 6.10 -19.54
CA LYS A 39 3.19 7.37 -18.85
C LYS A 39 2.35 7.54 -17.58
N ARG A 40 1.06 7.17 -17.61
CA ARG A 40 0.15 7.24 -16.46
C ARG A 40 0.49 6.21 -15.37
N LYS A 41 0.80 4.96 -15.75
CA LYS A 41 1.28 3.92 -14.83
C LYS A 41 2.58 4.34 -14.14
N ALA A 42 3.52 4.92 -14.89
CA ALA A 42 4.76 5.47 -14.33
C ALA A 42 4.52 6.65 -13.37
N TYR A 43 3.55 7.51 -13.66
CA TYR A 43 3.15 8.60 -12.76
C TYR A 43 2.53 8.07 -11.46
N ALA A 44 1.59 7.13 -11.54
CA ALA A 44 0.97 6.50 -10.38
C ALA A 44 2.00 5.74 -9.54
N PHE A 45 2.90 4.99 -10.19
CA PHE A 45 4.05 4.33 -9.56
C PHE A 45 4.91 5.32 -8.77
N ARG A 46 5.31 6.44 -9.40
CA ARG A 46 6.14 7.45 -8.73
C ARG A 46 5.43 8.05 -7.52
N ARG A 47 4.12 8.28 -7.61
CA ARG A 47 3.33 8.79 -6.49
C ARG A 47 3.22 7.78 -5.35
N ALA A 48 2.98 6.51 -5.66
CA ALA A 48 2.94 5.42 -4.68
C ALA A 48 4.29 5.24 -3.98
N VAL A 49 5.39 5.21 -4.73
CA VAL A 49 6.75 5.13 -4.17
C VAL A 49 7.03 6.31 -3.24
N CYS A 50 6.64 7.52 -3.62
CA CYS A 50 6.83 8.70 -2.78
C CYS A 50 6.03 8.61 -1.48
N ALA A 51 4.78 8.12 -1.53
CA ALA A 51 3.97 7.89 -0.33
C ALA A 51 4.59 6.83 0.60
N MET A 52 4.99 5.67 0.06
CA MET A 52 5.66 4.61 0.83
C MET A 52 7.02 5.07 1.40
N ALA A 53 7.73 5.95 0.71
CA ALA A 53 8.99 6.53 1.20
C ALA A 53 8.77 7.36 2.47
N VAL A 54 7.72 8.18 2.50
CA VAL A 54 7.37 8.98 3.67
C VAL A 54 6.96 8.07 4.83
N THR A 55 6.16 7.04 4.58
CA THR A 55 5.74 6.09 5.60
C THR A 55 6.93 5.33 6.19
N SER A 56 7.72 4.65 5.35
CA SER A 56 8.87 3.86 5.78
C SER A 56 9.95 4.69 6.51
N SER A 57 10.23 5.90 6.02
CA SER A 57 11.16 6.82 6.70
C SER A 57 10.64 7.28 8.06
N THR A 58 9.36 7.62 8.17
CA THR A 58 8.74 8.02 9.45
C THR A 58 8.82 6.89 10.47
N ILE A 59 8.49 5.67 10.05
CA ILE A 59 8.55 4.48 10.92
C ILE A 59 10.01 4.18 11.31
N SER A 60 10.96 4.24 10.37
CA SER A 60 12.38 4.02 10.65
C SER A 60 12.94 5.04 11.65
N VAL A 61 12.60 6.32 11.48
CA VAL A 61 12.97 7.40 12.42
C VAL A 61 12.36 7.17 13.81
N ALA A 62 11.09 6.75 13.88
CA ALA A 62 10.45 6.40 15.15
C ALA A 62 11.16 5.24 15.86
N PHE A 63 11.62 4.23 15.13
CA PHE A 63 12.42 3.15 15.71
C PHE A 63 13.82 3.59 16.11
N PHE A 64 14.47 4.46 15.34
CA PHE A 64 15.76 5.04 15.69
C PHE A 64 15.70 5.96 16.91
N ALA A 65 14.55 6.61 17.19
CA ALA A 65 14.38 7.39 18.41
C ALA A 65 14.57 6.54 19.69
N ASN A 66 14.35 5.22 19.62
CA ASN A 66 14.60 4.31 20.73
C ASN A 66 16.10 4.16 21.11
N ILE A 67 17.03 4.67 20.29
CA ILE A 67 18.46 4.71 20.59
C ILE A 67 18.75 5.59 21.83
N PHE A 68 17.91 6.59 22.12
CA PHE A 68 18.10 7.45 23.29
C PHE A 68 17.69 6.78 24.61
N ASN A 69 16.97 5.65 24.55
CA ASN A 69 16.53 4.95 25.76
C ASN A 69 17.73 4.25 26.45
N PRO A 70 17.94 4.36 27.76
CA PRO A 70 18.99 3.62 28.47
C PRO A 70 18.78 2.09 28.52
N VAL A 71 17.57 1.59 28.25
CA VAL A 71 17.24 0.15 28.36
C VAL A 71 17.75 -0.63 27.13
N MET A 72 18.79 -1.45 27.33
CA MET A 72 19.54 -2.12 26.26
C MET A 72 18.70 -2.98 25.29
N PRO A 73 17.71 -3.78 25.73
CA PRO A 73 16.83 -4.52 24.81
C PRO A 73 16.05 -3.62 23.84
N ILE A 74 15.62 -2.44 24.30
CA ILE A 74 14.80 -1.50 23.52
C ILE A 74 15.66 -0.79 22.46
N LYS A 75 16.91 -0.45 22.81
CA LYS A 75 17.88 0.15 21.87
C LYS A 75 18.21 -0.78 20.71
N SER A 76 18.63 -2.01 21.02
CA SER A 76 19.02 -3.00 20.00
C SER A 76 17.85 -3.36 19.10
N PHE A 77 16.64 -3.45 19.68
CA PHE A 77 15.41 -3.66 18.93
C PHE A 77 15.14 -2.50 17.96
N GLY A 78 15.23 -1.24 18.41
CA GLY A 78 14.99 -0.06 17.58
C GLY A 78 15.97 0.06 16.42
N ILE A 79 17.26 -0.22 16.65
CA ILE A 79 18.29 -0.18 15.60
C ILE A 79 18.00 -1.25 14.52
N ILE A 80 17.75 -2.50 14.94
CA ILE A 80 17.49 -3.60 14.01
C ILE A 80 16.20 -3.34 13.21
N ALA A 81 15.12 -2.91 13.88
CA ALA A 81 13.85 -2.61 13.21
C ALA A 81 13.99 -1.46 12.21
N GLY A 82 14.63 -0.35 12.59
CA GLY A 82 14.84 0.82 11.73
C GLY A 82 15.63 0.49 10.45
N VAL A 83 16.68 -0.33 10.57
CA VAL A 83 17.48 -0.78 9.40
C VAL A 83 16.67 -1.70 8.50
N ILE A 84 15.97 -2.68 9.06
CA ILE A 84 15.17 -3.63 8.27
C ILE A 84 14.07 -2.93 7.48
N ILE A 85 13.38 -1.94 8.08
CA ILE A 85 12.34 -1.18 7.39
C ILE A 85 12.91 -0.41 6.20
N SER A 86 14.06 0.23 6.36
CA SER A 86 14.75 0.93 5.26
C SER A 86 15.11 -0.02 4.13
N ILE A 87 15.67 -1.20 4.46
CA ILE A 87 15.99 -2.23 3.46
C ILE A 87 14.73 -2.73 2.75
N ASN A 88 13.63 -2.96 3.49
CA ASN A 88 12.36 -3.40 2.93
C ASN A 88 11.83 -2.40 1.91
N TYR A 89 11.88 -1.10 2.21
CA TYR A 89 11.49 -0.05 1.26
C TYR A 89 12.29 -0.13 -0.04
N PHE A 90 13.62 -0.25 0.03
CA PHE A 90 14.46 -0.41 -1.17
C PHE A 90 14.11 -1.67 -1.95
N LEU A 91 13.87 -2.78 -1.25
CA LEU A 91 13.47 -4.05 -1.85
C LEU A 91 12.16 -3.90 -2.63
N VAL A 92 11.13 -3.30 -2.03
CA VAL A 92 9.83 -3.09 -2.67
C VAL A 92 9.98 -2.21 -3.92
N VAL A 93 10.70 -1.09 -3.83
CA VAL A 93 10.90 -0.16 -4.96
C VAL A 93 11.66 -0.80 -6.12
N MET A 94 12.65 -1.66 -5.85
CA MET A 94 13.37 -2.38 -6.90
C MET A 94 12.60 -3.57 -7.48
N PHE A 95 11.89 -4.33 -6.65
CA PHE A 95 11.30 -5.61 -7.06
C PHE A 95 9.89 -5.47 -7.66
N MET A 96 9.13 -4.46 -7.24
CA MET A 96 7.77 -4.23 -7.74
C MET A 96 7.67 -3.86 -9.24
N PRO A 97 8.47 -2.94 -9.80
CA PRO A 97 8.38 -2.62 -11.23
C PRO A 97 8.66 -3.84 -12.14
N PRO A 98 9.71 -4.66 -11.93
CA PRO A 98 9.90 -5.86 -12.74
C PRO A 98 8.83 -6.92 -12.48
N ALA A 99 8.35 -7.08 -11.23
CA ALA A 99 7.27 -8.02 -10.93
C ALA A 99 5.99 -7.68 -11.70
N THR A 100 5.54 -6.43 -11.66
CA THR A 100 4.32 -5.98 -12.36
C THR A 100 4.42 -6.13 -13.87
N VAL A 101 5.57 -5.76 -14.48
CA VAL A 101 5.81 -5.94 -15.92
C VAL A 101 5.83 -7.42 -16.31
N PHE A 102 6.39 -8.27 -15.46
CA PHE A 102 6.46 -9.70 -15.69
C PHE A 102 5.10 -10.39 -15.61
N PHE A 103 4.27 -10.01 -14.62
CA PHE A 103 2.90 -10.50 -14.51
C PHE A 103 2.04 -10.06 -15.70
N GLU A 104 2.19 -8.82 -16.17
CA GLU A 104 1.46 -8.30 -17.33
C GLU A 104 1.85 -9.04 -18.64
N LYS A 105 3.10 -9.50 -18.75
CA LYS A 105 3.56 -10.32 -19.90
C LYS A 105 3.13 -11.79 -19.84
N ARG A 106 3.10 -12.41 -18.65
CA ARG A 106 2.77 -13.84 -18.50
C ARG A 106 1.28 -14.15 -18.43
N GLY A 107 0.45 -13.20 -18.00
CA GLY A 107 -1.00 -13.36 -17.94
C GLY A 107 -1.66 -13.65 -19.30
N CYS A 108 -0.94 -13.44 -20.40
CA CYS A 108 -1.47 -13.64 -21.75
C CYS A 108 -1.33 -15.08 -22.30
N CYS A 109 -0.47 -15.95 -21.73
CA CYS A 109 -0.08 -17.17 -22.46
C CYS A 109 -0.45 -18.54 -21.85
N CYS A 110 -0.46 -18.77 -20.54
CA CYS A 110 -0.71 -20.12 -20.03
C CYS A 110 -1.37 -20.14 -18.64
N ILE A 111 -2.38 -21.00 -18.48
CA ILE A 111 -3.03 -21.46 -17.23
C ILE A 111 -4.38 -20.80 -16.90
N ARG A 112 -5.39 -21.67 -16.91
CA ARG A 112 -6.81 -21.57 -16.52
C ARG A 112 -7.03 -21.25 -15.01
N GLY A 113 -6.19 -20.39 -14.46
CA GLY A 113 -6.28 -19.86 -13.11
C GLY A 113 -5.81 -18.44 -13.17
N CYS A 114 -6.69 -17.56 -13.68
CA CYS A 114 -6.45 -16.14 -13.78
C CYS A 114 -6.07 -15.58 -12.39
N TRP A 115 -4.76 -15.47 -12.11
CA TRP A 115 -4.27 -14.34 -11.33
C TRP A 115 -4.27 -13.12 -12.26
N SER A 116 -5.48 -12.84 -12.76
CA SER A 116 -5.82 -11.62 -13.42
C SER A 116 -5.75 -10.56 -12.34
N SER A 117 -4.58 -9.94 -12.21
CA SER A 117 -4.58 -8.53 -11.83
C SER A 117 -5.04 -7.63 -12.99
N SER A 118 -5.70 -8.22 -14.00
CA SER A 118 -6.73 -7.65 -14.86
C SER A 118 -8.11 -8.15 -14.41
N LYS A 119 -8.55 -7.75 -13.22
CA LYS A 119 -9.97 -7.36 -13.19
C LYS A 119 -10.02 -6.12 -14.06
N GLU A 120 -10.58 -6.24 -15.26
CA GLU A 120 -11.48 -5.20 -15.76
C GLU A 120 -12.17 -4.57 -14.52
N TYR A 121 -12.10 -3.25 -14.29
CA TYR A 121 -13.14 -2.63 -13.46
C TYR A 121 -14.36 -2.60 -14.38
N GLU A 122 -14.92 -3.79 -14.61
CA GLU A 122 -16.32 -3.92 -14.34
C GLU A 122 -16.40 -3.79 -12.81
N LYS A 123 -17.08 -2.75 -12.31
CA LYS A 123 -17.26 -2.51 -10.87
C LYS A 123 -17.44 -3.88 -10.21
N PRO A 124 -16.55 -4.31 -9.29
CA PRO A 124 -16.75 -5.60 -8.65
C PRO A 124 -18.15 -5.56 -8.03
N GLU A 125 -18.91 -6.66 -8.10
CA GLU A 125 -20.10 -6.79 -7.26
C GLU A 125 -19.66 -6.53 -5.82
N ILE A 126 -19.89 -5.29 -5.37
CA ILE A 126 -19.32 -4.76 -4.13
C ILE A 126 -19.77 -5.72 -3.04
N GLY A 127 -18.79 -6.30 -2.34
CA GLY A 127 -19.06 -7.28 -1.31
C GLY A 127 -20.01 -6.69 -0.28
N ARG A 128 -20.81 -7.54 0.40
CA ARG A 128 -21.78 -7.07 1.40
C ARG A 128 -21.16 -6.13 2.46
N ILE A 129 -19.87 -6.33 2.75
CA ILE A 129 -19.07 -5.53 3.69
C ILE A 129 -18.70 -4.17 3.09
N GLU A 130 -18.22 -4.12 1.85
CA GLU A 130 -17.89 -2.85 1.18
C GLU A 130 -19.14 -2.00 0.95
N LYS A 131 -20.30 -2.60 0.57
CA LYS A 131 -21.59 -1.87 0.49
C LYS A 131 -22.01 -1.32 1.84
N PHE A 132 -21.75 -2.06 2.92
CA PHE A 132 -22.02 -1.62 4.28
C PHE A 132 -21.15 -0.40 4.66
N PHE A 133 -19.85 -0.42 4.35
CA PHE A 133 -18.95 0.71 4.60
C PHE A 133 -19.32 1.93 3.73
N ASP A 134 -19.68 1.71 2.48
CA ASP A 134 -19.90 2.80 1.52
C ASP A 134 -21.25 3.50 1.72
N GLN A 135 -22.31 2.76 2.10
CA GLN A 135 -23.62 3.34 2.37
C GLN A 135 -23.86 3.62 3.86
N LYS A 136 -23.85 2.56 4.68
CA LYS A 136 -24.34 2.62 6.06
C LYS A 136 -23.37 3.35 6.98
N TRP A 137 -22.08 3.02 6.87
CA TRP A 137 -21.03 3.65 7.65
C TRP A 137 -20.78 5.09 7.20
N ASN A 138 -20.68 5.34 5.90
CA ASN A 138 -20.48 6.70 5.37
C ASN A 138 -21.64 7.65 5.78
N TYR A 139 -22.89 7.19 5.67
CA TYR A 139 -24.05 7.96 6.14
C TYR A 139 -24.02 8.21 7.67
N PHE A 140 -23.61 7.20 8.45
CA PHE A 140 -23.45 7.34 9.90
C PHE A 140 -22.37 8.36 10.28
N VAL A 141 -21.20 8.30 9.63
CA VAL A 141 -20.09 9.25 9.85
C VAL A 141 -20.51 10.67 9.47
N TYR A 142 -21.23 10.85 8.36
CA TYR A 142 -21.72 12.15 7.93
C TYR A 142 -22.71 12.75 8.93
N LYS A 143 -23.64 11.93 9.45
CA LYS A 143 -24.63 12.36 10.45
C LYS A 143 -24.00 12.68 11.80
N SER A 144 -22.97 11.93 12.20
CA SER A 144 -22.29 12.08 13.48
C SER A 144 -21.08 13.04 13.45
N ARG A 145 -20.84 13.75 12.33
CA ARG A 145 -19.64 14.59 12.13
C ARG A 145 -19.38 15.62 13.24
N TYR A 146 -20.44 16.26 13.74
CA TYR A 146 -20.33 17.28 14.79
C TYR A 146 -20.04 16.67 16.17
N ILE A 147 -20.54 15.47 16.44
CA ILE A 147 -20.27 14.74 17.67
C ILE A 147 -18.81 14.28 17.68
N ILE A 148 -18.32 13.75 16.56
CA ILE A 148 -16.91 13.33 16.42
C ILE A 148 -15.98 14.52 16.61
N LEU A 149 -16.28 15.67 15.97
CA LEU A 149 -15.50 16.89 16.12
C LEU A 149 -15.53 17.42 17.57
N ALA A 150 -16.68 17.43 18.23
CA ALA A 150 -16.80 17.86 19.62
C ALA A 150 -15.98 16.96 20.57
N LEU A 151 -16.01 15.65 20.38
CA LEU A 151 -15.27 14.66 21.19
C LEU A 151 -13.76 14.67 20.94
N THR A 152 -13.30 15.21 19.81
CA THR A 152 -11.86 15.30 19.51
C THR A 152 -11.24 16.61 20.02
N VAL A 153 -12.06 17.63 20.24
CA VAL A 153 -11.64 18.98 20.67
C VAL A 153 -11.89 19.22 22.17
N THR A 154 -12.77 18.44 22.80
CA THR A 154 -13.01 18.45 24.25
C THR A 154 -12.05 17.51 24.95
#